data_AF-A0A969EA56-F1
#
_entry.id   AF-A0A969EA56-F1
#
_cell.length_a   1.000
_cell.length_b   1.000
_cell.length_c   1.000
_cell.angle_alpha   90.00
_cell.angle_beta   90.00
_cell.angle_gamma   90.00
#
_symmetry.space_group_name_H-M   'P 1'
#
loop_
_entity.id
_entity.type
_entity.pdbx_description
1 polymer ?
#
loop_
_entity_poly.entity_id
_entity_poly.type
_entity_poly.pdbx_seq_one_letter_code
_entity_poly.pdbx_strand_id
1 'polypeptide(L)' 'MMNVEYADLLKLSPSERLLLVQDLWDSLTPEDVPLSDSQKAELDRRKALYQANPTSGRSWEDVQRRIVERHG' A
#
# COMPACT_ATOMS: atom_id res chain seq x y z
N MET A 1 -26.88 -4.46 6.25
CA MET A 1 -27.35 -3.09 5.93
C MET A 1 -26.19 -2.43 5.21
N MET A 2 -26.34 -2.03 3.94
CA MET A 2 -25.32 -1.15 3.34
C MET A 2 -25.46 0.19 4.06
N ASN A 3 -24.44 0.59 4.82
CA ASN A 3 -24.41 1.91 5.43
C ASN A 3 -24.55 2.92 4.30
N VAL A 4 -25.55 3.80 4.41
CA VAL A 4 -25.94 4.78 3.39
C VAL A 4 -24.74 5.64 2.95
N GLU A 5 -23.74 5.81 3.81
CA GLU A 5 -22.47 6.48 3.51
C GLU A 5 -21.60 5.80 2.43
N TYR A 6 -21.56 4.46 2.37
CA TYR A 6 -20.75 3.75 1.37
C TYR A 6 -21.37 3.81 -0.03
N ALA A 7 -22.69 3.91 -0.13
CA ALA A 7 -23.38 4.00 -1.41
C ALA A 7 -23.08 5.33 -2.12
N ASP A 8 -22.86 6.41 -1.35
CA ASP A 8 -22.50 7.72 -1.90
C ASP A 8 -21.05 7.74 -2.42
N LEU A 9 -20.13 6.99 -1.79
CA LEU A 9 -18.76 6.81 -2.30
C LEU A 9 -18.72 6.15 -3.68
N LEU A 10 -19.71 5.31 -4.01
CA LEU A 10 -19.80 4.67 -5.33
C LEU A 10 -20.30 5.62 -6.43
N LYS A 11 -20.84 6.79 -6.08
CA LYS A 11 -21.23 7.83 -7.04
C LYS A 11 -20.04 8.66 -7.53
N LEU A 12 -18.93 8.64 -6.78
CA LEU A 12 -17.67 9.28 -7.18
C LEU A 12 -17.10 8.59 -8.42
N SER A 13 -16.57 9.38 -9.35
CA SER A 13 -15.78 8.86 -10.46
C SER A 13 -14.57 8.05 -9.95
N PRO A 14 -14.00 7.15 -10.76
CA PRO A 14 -12.79 6.42 -10.37
C PRO A 14 -11.64 7.33 -9.90
N SER A 15 -11.47 8.49 -10.54
CA SER A 15 -10.44 9.46 -10.18
C SER A 15 -10.71 10.12 -8.82
N GLU A 16 -11.95 10.53 -8.56
CA GLU A 16 -12.34 11.10 -7.26
C GLU A 16 -12.21 10.08 -6.12
N ARG A 17 -12.53 8.81 -6.38
CA ARG A 17 -12.30 7.74 -5.40
C ARG A 17 -10.82 7.55 -5.10
N LEU A 18 -9.96 7.63 -6.11
CA LEU A 18 -8.51 7.51 -5.91
C LEU A 18 -7.96 8.66 -5.08
N LEU A 19 -8.42 9.89 -5.34
CA LEU A 19 -8.06 11.06 -4.54
C LEU A 19 -8.54 10.92 -3.09
N LEU A 20 -9.79 10.49 -2.89
CA LEU A 20 -10.31 10.25 -1.55
C LEU A 20 -9.53 9.16 -0.80
N VAL A 21 -9.12 8.09 -1.49
CA VAL A 21 -8.26 7.05 -0.90
C VAL A 21 -6.93 7.66 -0.44
N GLN A 22 -6.33 8.54 -1.25
CA GLN A 22 -5.10 9.25 -0.90
C GLN A 22 -5.32 10.17 0.30
N ASP A 23 -6.37 10.99 0.31
CA ASP A 23 -6.67 11.91 1.41
C ASP A 23 -6.91 11.16 2.73
N LEU A 24 -7.66 10.06 2.68
CA LEU A 24 -7.88 9.20 3.84
C LEU A 24 -6.58 8.56 4.31
N TRP A 25 -5.72 8.14 3.39
CA TRP A 25 -4.41 7.58 3.73
C TRP A 25 -3.50 8.61 4.39
N ASP A 26 -3.45 9.84 3.86
CA ASP A 26 -2.64 10.94 4.39
C ASP A 26 -3.16 11.47 5.73
N SER A 27 -4.44 11.21 6.05
CA SER A 27 -5.02 11.57 7.35
C SER A 27 -4.57 10.67 8.50
N LEU A 28 -4.00 9.50 8.20
CA LEU A 28 -3.57 8.53 9.22
C LEU A 28 -2.16 8.85 9.72
N THR A 29 -1.96 8.61 11.01
CA THR A 29 -0.65 8.63 11.67
C THR A 29 -0.15 7.21 11.95
N PRO A 30 1.17 7.00 12.15
CA PRO A 30 1.69 5.69 12.55
C PRO A 30 1.04 5.11 13.82
N GLU A 31 0.56 5.99 14.72
CA GLU A 31 -0.13 5.63 15.95
C GLU A 31 -1.54 5.06 15.70
N ASP A 32 -2.19 5.45 14.62
CA ASP A 32 -3.53 4.94 14.24
C ASP A 32 -3.46 3.50 13.73
N VAL A 33 -2.30 3.08 13.19
CA VAL A 33 -2.07 1.74 12.65
C VAL A 33 -0.74 1.18 13.18
N PRO A 34 -0.66 0.88 14.48
CA PRO A 34 0.59 0.47 15.10
C PRO A 34 1.03 -0.90 14.59
N LEU A 35 2.30 -1.01 14.20
CA LEU A 35 2.90 -2.29 13.85
C LEU A 35 3.19 -3.12 15.11
N SER A 36 2.94 -4.43 15.03
CA SER A 36 3.42 -5.36 16.05
C SER A 36 4.94 -5.40 16.08
N ASP A 37 5.50 -5.80 17.23
CA ASP A 37 6.96 -5.93 17.35
C ASP A 37 7.54 -6.94 16.36
N SER A 38 6.79 -8.01 16.07
CA SER A 38 7.16 -9.00 15.04
C SER A 38 7.20 -8.40 13.64
N GLN A 39 6.28 -7.49 13.29
CA GLN A 39 6.29 -6.79 12.00
C GLN A 39 7.47 -5.83 11.91
N LYS A 40 7.74 -5.05 12.96
CA LYS A 40 8.90 -4.16 13.03
C LYS A 40 10.21 -4.93 12.85
N ALA A 41 10.37 -6.03 13.59
CA ALA A 41 11.56 -6.88 13.49
C ALA A 41 11.75 -7.46 12.08
N GLU A 42 10.68 -7.87 11.39
CA GLU A 42 10.77 -8.35 10.02
C GLU A 42 11.16 -7.26 9.02
N LEU A 43 10.65 -6.03 9.20
CA LEU A 43 11.03 -4.88 8.38
C LEU A 43 12.52 -4.55 8.57
N ASP A 44 13.00 -4.51 9.81
CA ASP A 44 14.41 -4.28 10.13
C ASP A 44 15.31 -5.35 9.51
N ARG A 45 14.93 -6.63 9.61
CA ARG A 45 15.66 -7.75 9.00
C ARG A 45 15.73 -7.59 7.49
N ARG A 46 14.63 -7.27 6.80
CA ARG A 46 14.60 -7.09 5.34
C ARG A 46 15.42 -5.89 4.91
N LYS A 47 15.37 -4.79 5.65
CA LYS A 47 16.17 -3.59 5.39
C LYS A 47 17.66 -3.88 5.50
N ALA A 48 18.08 -4.58 6.55
CA ALA A 48 19.48 -4.98 6.72
C ALA A 48 19.97 -5.88 5.58
N LEU A 49 19.17 -6.86 5.15
CA LEU A 49 19.49 -7.72 4.02
C LEU A 49 19.64 -6.93 2.71
N TYR A 50 18.74 -5.97 2.45
CA TYR A 50 18.82 -5.11 1.28
C TYR A 50 20.07 -4.22 1.32
N GLN A 51 20.40 -3.65 2.48
CA GLN A 51 21.61 -2.84 2.64
C GLN A 51 22.90 -3.65 2.43
N ALA A 52 22.92 -4.90 2.88
CA ALA A 52 24.04 -5.82 2.66
C ALA A 52 24.14 -6.29 1.20
N ASN A 53 23.02 -6.37 0.48
CA ASN A 53 22.97 -6.74 -0.93
C ASN A 53 21.92 -5.91 -1.70
N PRO A 54 22.28 -4.71 -2.19
CA PRO A 54 21.32 -3.81 -2.85
C PRO A 54 20.72 -4.35 -4.15
N THR A 55 21.36 -5.34 -4.78
CA THR A 55 20.85 -5.98 -6.01
C THR A 55 19.85 -7.11 -5.72
N SER A 56 19.58 -7.41 -4.44
CA SER A 56 18.54 -8.39 -4.04
C SER A 56 17.11 -7.88 -4.28
N GLY A 57 16.94 -6.56 -4.45
CA GLY A 57 15.67 -5.95 -4.84
C GLY A 57 15.32 -6.20 -6.30
N ARG A 58 14.06 -5.95 -6.66
CA ARG A 58 13.60 -5.86 -8.05
C ARG A 58 13.32 -4.41 -8.37
N SER A 59 13.59 -3.99 -9.60
CA SER A 59 13.17 -2.66 -10.04
C SER A 59 11.64 -2.56 -10.03
N TRP A 60 11.13 -1.33 -9.94
CA TRP A 60 9.69 -1.11 -10.02
C TRP A 60 9.15 -1.58 -11.38
N GLU A 61 9.88 -1.35 -12.45
CA GLU A 61 9.52 -1.78 -13.81
C GLU A 61 9.36 -3.30 -13.89
N ASP A 62 10.25 -4.07 -13.25
CA ASP A 62 10.18 -5.53 -13.22
C ASP A 62 8.98 -6.03 -12.42
N VAL A 63 8.67 -5.37 -11.30
CA VAL A 63 7.49 -5.70 -10.48
C VAL A 63 6.21 -5.36 -11.23
N GLN A 64 6.13 -4.17 -11.83
CA GLN A 64 4.99 -3.72 -12.60
C GLN A 64 4.74 -4.65 -13.79
N ARG A 65 5.78 -4.98 -14.57
CA ARG A 65 5.70 -5.92 -15.69
C ARG A 65 5.10 -7.25 -15.24
N ARG A 66 5.60 -7.84 -14.15
CA ARG A 66 5.08 -9.10 -13.59
C ARG A 66 3.59 -9.01 -13.22
N ILE A 67 3.15 -7.89 -12.64
CA ILE A 67 1.75 -7.71 -12.21
C ILE A 67 0.83 -7.60 -13.43
N VAL A 68 1.22 -6.79 -14.41
CA VAL A 68 0.45 -6.59 -15.64
C VAL A 68 0.39 -7.86 -16.47
N GLU A 69 1.50 -8.59 -16.63
CA GLU A 69 1.52 -9.89 -17.34
C GLU A 69 0.61 -10.95 -16.70
N ARG A 70 0.30 -10.83 -15.40
CA ARG A 70 -0.51 -11.80 -14.66
C ARG A 70 -2.00 -11.47 -14.63
N HIS A 71 -2.37 -10.22 -14.90
CA HIS A 71 -3.73 -9.70 -14.71
C HIS A 71 -4.24 -8.80 -15.85
N GLY A 72 -3.42 -8.55 -16.87
CA GLY A 72 -3.76 -7.81 -18.08
C GLY A 72 -4.36 -8.68 -19.18
#